data_AF-A0A6B0SLM0-F1
#
_entry.id   AF-A0A6B0SLM0-F1
#
_cell.length_a   1.000
_cell.length_b   1.000
_cell.length_c   1.000
_cell.angle_alpha   90.00
_cell.angle_beta   90.00
_cell.angle_gamma   90.00
#
_symmetry.space_group_name_H-M   'P 1'
#
loop_
_entity.id
_entity.type
_entity.pdbx_description
1 polymer ?
#
loop_
_entity_poly.entity_id
_entity_poly.type
_entity_poly.pdbx_seq_one_letter_code
_entity_poly.pdbx_strand_id
1 'polypeptide(L)'
;MIWEVFRQEEAGDRHTHCGNVHAPDREMALLFAQIQHGRRMQTNSLWVAPSDEIGEVDADETEFGGTTDKSYRWAITYNEIDASFAEEVAESEAEQEEAAEKRGDV
;
A
#
# COMPACT_ATOMS: atom_id res chain seq x y z
N MET A 1 -1.02 -6.32 35.13
CA MET A 1 -1.81 -5.75 34.02
C MET A 1 -1.25 -6.31 32.72
N ILE A 2 -2.10 -6.51 31.72
CA ILE A 2 -1.70 -7.05 30.41
C ILE A 2 -1.35 -5.88 29.51
N TRP A 3 -0.26 -6.03 28.77
CA TRP A 3 0.23 -5.05 27.81
C TRP A 3 0.42 -5.72 26.46
N GLU A 4 -0.17 -5.15 25.41
CA GLU A 4 0.02 -5.62 24.04
C GLU A 4 1.33 -5.07 23.48
N VAL A 5 2.04 -5.92 22.74
CA VAL A 5 3.37 -5.62 22.18
C VAL A 5 3.31 -5.67 20.67
N PHE A 6 3.83 -4.62 20.03
CA PHE A 6 3.93 -4.51 18.59
C PHE A 6 5.40 -4.35 18.18
N ARG A 7 5.81 -5.09 17.16
CA ARG A 7 7.21 -5.14 16.69
C ARG A 7 7.32 -4.66 15.25
N GLN A 8 8.34 -3.86 15.01
CA GLN A 8 8.85 -3.53 13.68
C GLN A 8 10.15 -4.30 13.44
N GLU A 9 10.23 -5.03 12.32
CA GLU A 9 11.41 -5.84 11.98
C GLU A 9 12.52 -4.98 11.36
N GLU A 10 12.21 -4.17 10.35
CA GLU A 10 13.15 -3.24 9.71
C GLU A 10 12.68 -1.77 9.74
N ALA A 11 13.61 -0.83 9.58
CA ALA A 11 13.27 0.59 9.57
C ALA A 11 12.39 0.95 8.37
N GLY A 12 11.18 1.45 8.63
CA GLY A 12 10.20 1.80 7.61
C GLY A 12 9.04 0.81 7.49
N ASP A 13 9.14 -0.36 8.12
CA ASP A 13 8.04 -1.33 8.17
C ASP A 13 6.94 -0.90 9.15
N ARG A 14 5.78 -1.54 9.03
CA ARG A 14 4.69 -1.39 10.00
C ARG A 14 4.97 -2.18 11.27
N HIS A 15 4.62 -1.61 12.42
CA HIS A 15 4.56 -2.36 13.68
C HIS A 15 3.44 -3.40 13.59
N THR A 16 3.78 -4.66 13.81
CA THR A 16 2.85 -5.79 13.81
C THR A 16 2.73 -6.35 15.21
N HIS A 17 1.51 -6.70 15.64
CA HIS A 17 1.27 -7.33 16.94
C HIS A 17 2.03 -8.65 17.03
N CYS A 18 2.78 -8.85 18.12
CA CYS A 18 3.61 -10.04 18.31
C CYS A 18 3.33 -10.78 19.63
N GLY A 19 2.35 -10.31 20.41
CA GLY A 19 1.93 -10.93 21.66
C GLY A 19 1.72 -9.91 22.78
N ASN A 20 1.65 -10.40 24.01
CA ASN A 20 1.46 -9.59 25.20
C ASN A 20 2.45 -9.94 26.31
N VAL A 21 2.58 -9.02 27.27
CA VAL A 21 3.37 -9.20 28.49
C VAL A 21 2.57 -8.77 29.71
N HIS A 22 2.85 -9.42 30.85
CA HIS A 22 2.25 -9.02 32.12
C HIS A 22 3.24 -8.19 32.94
N ALA A 23 2.88 -6.95 33.24
CA ALA A 23 3.73 -6.01 33.98
C ALA A 23 2.91 -5.11 34.92
N PRO A 24 3.54 -4.58 35.99
CA PRO A 24 2.91 -3.66 36.92
C PRO A 24 2.84 -2.21 36.41
N ASP A 25 3.72 -1.80 35.50
CA ASP A 25 3.81 -0.44 34.96
C ASP A 25 4.44 -0.46 33.55
N ARG A 26 4.46 0.71 32.90
CA ARG A 26 4.96 0.86 31.53
C ARG A 26 6.45 0.58 31.38
N GLU A 27 7.28 0.98 32.36
CA GLU A 27 8.73 0.79 32.27
C GLU A 27 9.07 -0.70 32.34
N MET A 28 8.43 -1.44 33.25
CA MET A 28 8.57 -2.88 33.36
C MET A 28 8.00 -3.60 32.13
N ALA A 29 6.90 -3.11 31.56
CA ALA A 29 6.34 -3.66 30.32
C ALA A 29 7.33 -3.54 29.15
N LEU A 30 7.99 -2.39 28.99
CA LEU A 30 9.03 -2.18 27.97
C LEU A 30 10.23 -3.12 28.16
N LEU A 31 10.66 -3.33 29.40
CA LEU A 31 11.75 -4.25 29.71
C LEU A 31 11.38 -5.69 29.36
N PHE A 32 10.18 -6.14 29.75
CA PHE A 32 9.72 -7.49 29.45
C PHE A 32 9.49 -7.71 27.95
N ALA A 33 8.95 -6.71 27.24
CA ALA A 33 8.81 -6.75 25.79
C ALA A 33 10.17 -6.94 25.09
N GLN A 34 11.19 -6.20 25.51
CA GLN A 34 12.55 -6.36 24.97
C GLN A 34 13.11 -7.77 25.20
N ILE A 35 12.92 -8.33 26.40
CA ILE A 35 13.45 -9.65 26.78
C ILE A 35 12.72 -10.77 26.03
N GLN A 36 11.38 -10.71 25.99
CA GLN A 36 10.52 -11.77 25.47
C GLN A 36 10.44 -11.73 23.93
N HIS A 37 10.30 -10.55 23.33
CA HIS A 37 10.02 -10.38 21.91
C HIS A 37 11.18 -9.79 21.10
N GLY A 38 12.18 -9.18 21.74
CA GLY A 38 13.30 -8.51 21.05
C GLY A 38 14.61 -9.32 20.94
N ARG A 39 14.88 -10.28 21.84
CA ARG A 39 16.23 -10.88 21.95
C ARG A 39 16.63 -11.89 20.86
N ARG A 40 15.68 -12.58 20.22
CA ARG A 40 15.98 -13.70 19.31
C ARG A 40 15.47 -13.51 17.88
N MET A 41 14.85 -12.38 17.61
CA MET A 41 14.25 -12.08 16.31
C MET A 41 14.72 -10.69 15.87
N GLN A 42 14.79 -10.46 14.54
CA GLN A 42 15.07 -9.13 14.01
C GLN A 42 14.04 -8.14 14.54
N THR A 43 14.54 -7.10 15.21
CA THR A 43 13.71 -6.13 15.91
C THR A 43 14.37 -4.77 15.79
N ASN A 44 13.76 -3.87 15.02
CA ASN A 44 14.17 -2.48 14.91
C ASN A 44 13.50 -1.61 15.97
N SER A 45 12.20 -1.83 16.24
CA SER A 45 11.43 -1.04 17.20
C SER A 45 10.33 -1.88 17.87
N LEU A 46 10.02 -1.55 19.13
CA LEU A 46 8.93 -2.13 19.91
C LEU A 46 8.01 -1.03 20.44
N TRP A 47 6.71 -1.22 20.27
CA TRP A 47 5.68 -0.44 20.95
C TRP A 47 4.96 -1.30 21.96
N VAL A 48 4.55 -0.68 23.06
CA VAL A 48 3.85 -1.35 24.15
C VAL A 48 2.70 -0.45 24.60
N ALA A 49 1.50 -1.01 24.67
CA ALA A 49 0.29 -0.31 25.08
C ALA A 49 -0.50 -1.14 26.11
N PRO A 50 -1.17 -0.52 27.10
CA PRO A 50 -2.06 -1.24 28.00
C PRO A 50 -3.18 -1.90 27.20
N SER A 51 -3.51 -3.16 27.52
CA SER A 51 -4.55 -3.91 26.81
C SER A 51 -5.93 -3.25 26.97
N ASP A 52 -6.17 -2.64 28.13
CA ASP A 52 -7.38 -1.91 28.49
C ASP A 52 -7.62 -0.61 27.69
N GLU A 53 -6.57 -0.08 27.04
CA GLU A 53 -6.67 1.14 26.21
C GLU A 53 -6.88 0.81 24.72
N ILE A 54 -6.88 -0.48 24.34
CA ILE A 54 -7.04 -0.91 22.95
C ILE A 54 -8.52 -1.27 22.72
N GLY A 55 -9.18 -0.47 21.89
CA GLY A 55 -10.53 -0.78 21.40
C GLY A 55 -10.50 -1.61 20.12
N GLU A 56 -11.42 -2.56 20.00
CA GLU A 56 -11.66 -3.36 18.80
C GLU A 56 -12.99 -2.95 18.18
N VAL A 57 -13.05 -2.94 16.84
CA VAL A 57 -14.28 -2.83 16.07
C VAL A 57 -14.23 -3.94 15.05
N ASP A 58 -15.19 -4.84 15.10
CA ASP A 58 -15.24 -5.99 14.20
C ASP A 58 -16.16 -5.74 12.97
N ALA A 59 -15.97 -6.54 11.92
CA ALA A 59 -16.80 -6.50 10.72
C ALA A 59 -18.24 -6.96 10.97
N ASP A 60 -18.47 -7.76 12.03
CA ASP A 60 -19.81 -8.10 12.51
C ASP A 60 -20.56 -6.87 13.06
N GLU A 61 -19.82 -5.87 13.58
CA GLU A 61 -20.39 -4.68 14.22
C GLU A 61 -20.46 -3.47 13.27
N THR A 62 -19.63 -3.44 12.22
CA THR A 62 -19.57 -2.31 11.29
C THR A 62 -19.15 -2.75 9.88
N GLU A 63 -19.85 -2.23 8.88
CA GLU A 63 -19.46 -2.38 7.48
C GLU A 63 -18.28 -1.45 7.15
N PHE A 64 -17.09 -2.04 6.98
CA PHE A 64 -15.91 -1.30 6.52
C PHE A 64 -15.96 -1.09 5.01
N GLY A 65 -15.84 0.17 4.56
CA GLY A 65 -15.74 0.50 3.14
C GLY A 65 -14.45 -0.03 2.52
N GLY A 66 -14.56 -0.87 1.48
CA GLY A 66 -13.41 -1.58 0.93
C GLY A 66 -13.49 -1.93 -0.55
N THR A 67 -13.66 -0.94 -1.43
CA THR A 67 -12.92 -0.91 -2.72
C THR A 67 -12.84 0.56 -3.11
N THR A 68 -11.74 1.24 -2.74
CA THR A 68 -11.37 2.44 -3.48
C THR A 68 -11.14 1.95 -4.90
N ASP A 69 -12.05 2.30 -5.81
CA ASP A 69 -11.88 2.10 -7.23
C ASP A 69 -10.55 2.75 -7.61
N LYS A 70 -9.49 1.94 -7.71
CA LYS A 70 -8.15 2.39 -8.06
C LYS A 70 -7.99 2.37 -9.58
N SER A 71 -9.09 2.54 -10.32
CA SER A 71 -9.13 2.52 -11.78
C SER A 71 -8.13 3.50 -12.38
N TYR A 72 -7.99 4.65 -11.72
CA TYR A 72 -7.02 5.69 -12.00
C TYR A 72 -5.54 5.30 -11.83
N ARG A 73 -5.21 4.17 -11.19
CA ARG A 73 -3.82 3.67 -11.02
C ARG A 73 -3.38 2.73 -12.15
N TRP A 74 -4.32 2.19 -12.92
CA TRP A 74 -3.96 1.43 -14.12
C TRP A 74 -3.77 2.43 -15.26
N ALA A 75 -2.64 2.31 -15.97
CA ALA A 75 -2.45 3.01 -17.22
C ALA A 75 -3.44 2.43 -18.24
N ILE A 76 -4.59 3.06 -18.38
CA ILE A 76 -5.41 2.92 -19.58
C ILE A 76 -4.68 3.69 -20.68
N THR A 77 -3.69 3.04 -21.27
CA THR A 77 -3.24 3.38 -22.63
C THR A 77 -4.50 3.44 -23.50
N TYR A 78 -4.67 4.48 -24.32
CA TYR A 78 -5.76 4.67 -25.27
C TYR A 78 -6.21 3.33 -25.90
N ASN A 79 -7.22 2.68 -25.31
CA ASN A 79 -7.73 1.39 -25.80
C ASN A 79 -9.21 1.50 -26.23
N GLU A 80 -9.82 2.65 -25.99
CA GLU A 80 -11.02 3.10 -26.72
C GLU A 80 -10.59 4.21 -27.67
N ILE A 81 -9.72 3.83 -28.60
CA ILE A 81 -9.59 4.56 -29.85
C ILE A 81 -10.84 4.21 -30.65
N ASP A 82 -11.82 5.11 -30.62
CA ASP A 82 -12.99 5.05 -31.49
C ASP A 82 -12.53 4.92 -32.95
N ALA A 83 -13.30 4.19 -33.77
CA ALA A 83 -12.95 3.93 -35.17
C ALA A 83 -12.67 5.22 -35.98
N SER A 84 -13.18 6.38 -35.53
CA SER A 84 -12.85 7.70 -36.08
C SER A 84 -11.37 8.05 -36.06
N PHE A 85 -10.61 7.61 -35.06
CA PHE A 85 -9.16 7.89 -35.00
C PHE A 85 -8.36 7.01 -35.99
N ALA A 86 -8.86 5.81 -36.31
CA ALA A 86 -8.26 5.00 -37.37
C ALA A 86 -8.41 5.68 -38.76
N GLU A 87 -9.52 6.38 -38.98
CA GLU A 87 -9.75 7.20 -40.16
C GLU A 87 -8.86 8.45 -40.17
N GLU A 88 -8.70 9.12 -39.02
CA GLU A 88 -7.84 10.31 -38.87
C GLU A 88 -6.35 9.99 -39.07
N VAL A 89 -5.88 8.85 -38.57
CA VAL A 89 -4.50 8.39 -38.80
C VAL A 89 -4.29 8.02 -40.27
N ALA A 90 -5.24 7.34 -40.90
CA ALA A 90 -5.15 6.99 -42.33
C ALA A 90 -5.17 8.24 -43.23
N GLU A 91 -5.98 9.24 -42.92
CA GLU A 91 -6.02 10.52 -43.63
C GLU A 91 -4.70 11.27 -43.46
N SER A 92 -4.15 11.32 -42.24
CA SER A 92 -2.85 11.95 -41.99
C SER A 92 -1.68 11.21 -42.65
N GLU A 93 -1.69 9.88 -42.74
CA GLU A 93 -0.67 9.10 -43.44
C GLU A 93 -0.73 9.35 -44.96
N ALA A 94 -1.94 9.40 -45.53
CA ALA A 94 -2.13 9.70 -46.96
C ALA A 94 -1.69 11.12 -47.34
N GLU A 95 -2.00 12.12 -46.50
CA GLU A 95 -1.49 13.49 -46.70
C GLU A 95 0.05 13.57 -46.61
N GLN A 96 0.64 12.81 -45.69
CA GLN A 96 2.11 12.74 -45.55
C GLN A 96 2.77 12.05 -46.75
N GLU A 97 2.16 10.99 -47.28
CA GLU A 97 2.64 10.28 -48.46
C GLU A 97 2.51 11.13 -49.74
N GLU A 98 1.39 11.83 -49.94
CA GLU A 98 1.22 12.78 -51.05
C GLU A 98 2.19 13.97 -50.93
N ALA A 99 2.43 14.45 -49.72
CA ALA A 99 3.43 15.50 -49.46
C ALA A 99 4.87 15.01 -49.72
N ALA A 100 5.18 13.74 -49.44
CA ALA A 100 6.46 13.12 -49.74
C ALA A 100 6.66 12.95 -51.26
N GLU A 101 5.63 12.49 -51.98
CA GLU A 101 5.66 12.34 -53.45
C GLU A 101 5.88 13.71 -54.13
N LYS A 102 5.20 14.76 -53.67
CA LYS A 102 5.41 16.13 -54.16
C LYS A 102 6.76 16.72 -53.76
N ARG A 103 7.38 16.24 -52.69
CA ARG A 103 8.75 16.63 -52.29
C ARG A 103 9.83 15.91 -53.11
N GLY A 104 9.49 14.89 -53.92
CA GLY A 104 10.42 14.24 -54.84
C GLY A 104 11.58 13.53 -54.16
N ASP A 105 11.36 12.93 -52.98
CA ASP A 105 12.35 12.13 -52.25
C ASP A 105 11.94 10.64 -52.32
N VAL A 106 12.07 10.05 -53.51
CA VAL A 106 12.20 8.60 -53.77
C VAL A 106 13.27 8.39 -54.82
#